data_AF-A0A8B7A552-F1
#
_entry.id   AF-A0A8B7A552-F1
#
_cell.length_a   1.000
_cell.length_b   1.000
_cell.length_c   1.000
_cell.angle_alpha   90.00
_cell.angle_beta   90.00
_cell.angle_gamma   90.00
#
_symmetry.space_group_name_H-M   'P 1'
#
loop_
_entity.id
_entity.type
_entity.pdbx_description
1 polymer ?
#
loop_
_entity_poly.entity_id
_entity_poly.type
_entity_poly.pdbx_seq_one_letter_code
_entity_poly.pdbx_strand_id
1 'polypeptide(L)'
;MCLQAQIHLLGNIVIWASASLAMATYVLLFLWYLLRRRRNFCDLPEDCWLHWVLAGTLCCGGWAVNYLPFFMMEKTLFLYHYLPALTFQTILLPVVFQHMSDHLCRSQLQRNVFSALVVAWYSSACHVSYTLRPLTYGDTSLSPSELRALRWKDSWDILIRK
;
A
#
# COMPACT_ATOMS: atom_id res chain seq x y z
N MET A 1 26.75 1.86 26.02
CA MET A 1 25.61 1.05 26.51
C MET A 1 24.79 0.67 25.28
N CYS A 2 24.97 -0.53 24.75
CA CYS A 2 24.23 -0.97 23.57
C CYS A 2 22.80 -1.31 24.00
N LEU A 3 21.81 -0.56 23.48
CA LEU A 3 20.41 -0.90 23.67
C LEU A 3 20.14 -2.26 23.02
N GLN A 4 19.61 -3.17 23.82
CA GLN A 4 19.16 -4.49 23.39
C GLN A 4 18.16 -4.32 22.25
N ALA A 5 18.40 -4.96 21.11
CA ALA A 5 17.64 -4.75 19.88
C ALA A 5 16.17 -5.12 20.08
N GLN A 6 15.29 -4.11 20.12
CA GLN A 6 13.85 -4.33 20.21
C GLN A 6 13.29 -4.43 18.79
N ILE A 7 12.85 -5.62 18.42
CA ILE A 7 12.20 -5.88 17.12
C ILE A 7 10.84 -5.20 17.12
N HIS A 8 10.62 -4.29 16.16
CA HIS A 8 9.35 -3.62 15.96
C HIS A 8 8.73 -4.04 14.63
N LEU A 9 7.46 -4.44 14.67
CA LEU A 9 6.67 -4.65 13.46
C LEU A 9 6.26 -3.28 12.90
N LEU A 10 7.13 -2.66 12.10
CA LEU A 10 6.89 -1.40 11.43
C LEU A 10 6.61 -1.65 9.94
N GLY A 11 5.41 -1.28 9.50
CA GLY A 11 5.05 -1.31 8.10
C GLY A 11 5.83 -0.28 7.28
N ASN A 12 6.20 -0.63 6.05
CA ASN A 12 6.78 0.34 5.13
C ASN A 12 5.71 1.40 4.76
N ILE A 13 5.87 2.61 5.28
CA ILE A 13 4.90 3.72 5.12
C ILE A 13 4.62 4.00 3.65
N VAL A 14 5.63 3.90 2.77
CA VAL A 14 5.47 4.16 1.34
C VAL A 14 4.49 3.14 0.74
N ILE A 15 4.68 1.85 1.04
CA ILE A 15 3.81 0.77 0.57
C ILE A 15 2.40 0.92 1.14
N TRP A 16 2.29 1.26 2.43
CA TRP A 16 1.00 1.40 3.10
C TRP A 16 0.18 2.55 2.53
N ALA A 17 0.81 3.72 2.37
CA ALA A 17 0.18 4.88 1.77
C ALA A 17 -0.22 4.61 0.32
N SER A 18 0.68 4.01 -0.48
CA SER A 18 0.40 3.72 -1.88
C SER A 18 -0.69 2.67 -2.06
N ALA A 19 -0.72 1.62 -1.23
CA ALA A 19 -1.75 0.58 -1.28
C ALA A 19 -3.13 1.13 -0.91
N SER A 20 -3.19 2.00 0.11
CA SER A 20 -4.43 2.69 0.49
C SER A 20 -4.90 3.63 -0.62
N LEU A 21 -3.99 4.39 -1.23
CA LEU A 21 -4.29 5.27 -2.36
C LEU A 21 -4.76 4.50 -3.59
N ALA A 22 -4.14 3.35 -3.88
CA ALA A 22 -4.54 2.48 -4.98
C ALA A 22 -5.96 1.93 -4.77
N MET A 23 -6.30 1.49 -3.55
CA MET A 23 -7.65 1.07 -3.19
C MET A 23 -8.68 2.20 -3.40
N ALA A 24 -8.39 3.40 -2.90
CA ALA A 24 -9.28 4.56 -3.11
C ALA A 24 -9.45 4.90 -4.60
N THR A 25 -8.34 4.92 -5.35
CA THR A 25 -8.33 5.18 -6.79
C THR A 25 -9.13 4.13 -7.55
N TYR A 26 -8.98 2.84 -7.21
CA TYR A 26 -9.77 1.75 -7.78
C TYR A 26 -11.27 1.99 -7.58
N VAL A 27 -11.70 2.27 -6.34
CA VAL A 27 -13.12 2.49 -6.02
C VAL A 27 -13.68 3.67 -6.82
N LEU A 28 -12.94 4.78 -6.88
CA LEU A 28 -13.36 5.96 -7.65
C LEU A 28 -13.51 5.66 -9.15
N LEU A 29 -12.53 4.97 -9.74
CA LEU A 29 -12.57 4.58 -11.15
C LEU A 29 -13.67 3.56 -11.43
N PHE A 30 -13.85 2.58 -10.55
CA PHE A 30 -14.91 1.59 -10.68
C PHE A 30 -16.30 2.26 -10.65
N LEU A 31 -16.56 3.16 -9.71
CA LEU A 31 -17.79 3.94 -9.65
C LEU A 31 -17.96 4.81 -10.91
N TRP A 32 -16.89 5.46 -11.36
CA TRP A 32 -16.90 6.25 -12.59
C TRP A 32 -17.28 5.43 -13.83
N TYR A 33 -16.65 4.28 -14.04
CA TYR A 33 -16.96 3.38 -15.14
C TYR A 33 -18.38 2.81 -15.03
N LEU A 34 -18.83 2.46 -13.82
CA LEU A 34 -20.18 1.97 -13.59
C LEU A 34 -21.23 3.02 -13.97
N LEU A 35 -21.02 4.29 -13.60
CA LEU A 35 -21.89 5.40 -13.96
C LEU A 35 -21.92 5.64 -15.48
N ARG A 36 -20.77 5.60 -16.15
CA ARG A 36 -20.67 5.76 -17.61
C ARG A 36 -21.34 4.61 -18.35
N ARG A 37 -21.14 3.37 -17.89
CA ARG A 37 -21.76 2.18 -18.49
C ARG A 37 -23.29 2.20 -18.34
N ARG A 38 -23.82 2.71 -17.21
CA ARG A 38 -25.27 2.96 -17.05
C ARG A 38 -25.83 4.00 -18.03
N ARG A 39 -24.99 4.90 -18.55
CA ARG A 39 -25.33 5.86 -19.60
C ARG A 39 -25.04 5.34 -21.01
N ASN A 40 -24.79 4.04 -21.18
CA ASN A 40 -24.40 3.39 -22.43
C ASN A 40 -23.07 3.86 -23.04
N PHE A 41 -22.18 4.44 -22.22
CA PHE A 41 -20.80 4.71 -22.62
C PHE A 41 -19.88 3.57 -22.16
N CYS A 42 -19.49 2.70 -23.09
CA CYS A 42 -18.56 1.60 -22.85
C CYS A 42 -17.13 2.02 -23.22
N ASP A 43 -16.42 2.65 -22.28
CA ASP A 43 -15.04 3.13 -22.50
C ASP A 43 -14.01 1.98 -22.58
N LEU A 44 -14.33 0.83 -21.97
CA LEU A 44 -13.45 -0.32 -21.88
C LEU A 44 -14.02 -1.48 -22.70
N PRO A 45 -13.17 -2.26 -23.41
CA PRO A 45 -13.56 -3.55 -23.98
C PRO A 45 -14.15 -4.46 -22.90
N GLU A 46 -15.08 -5.33 -23.28
CA GLU A 46 -15.80 -6.19 -22.33
C GLU A 46 -14.87 -7.11 -21.53
N ASP A 47 -13.84 -7.67 -22.18
CA ASP A 47 -12.84 -8.51 -21.52
C ASP A 47 -12.04 -7.72 -20.47
N CYS A 48 -11.59 -6.51 -20.80
CA CYS A 48 -10.87 -5.64 -19.87
C CYS A 48 -11.75 -5.24 -18.68
N TRP A 49 -13.01 -4.94 -18.95
CA TRP A 49 -13.99 -4.65 -17.91
C TRP A 49 -14.18 -5.83 -16.97
N LEU A 50 -14.37 -7.05 -17.49
CA LEU A 50 -14.54 -8.25 -16.67
C LEU A 50 -13.32 -8.49 -15.77
N HIS A 51 -12.10 -8.39 -16.34
CA HIS A 51 -10.87 -8.52 -15.56
C HIS A 51 -10.76 -7.46 -14.45
N TRP A 52 -11.11 -6.20 -14.76
CA TRP A 52 -11.10 -5.10 -13.80
C TRP A 52 -12.08 -5.33 -12.63
N VAL A 53 -13.29 -5.82 -12.93
CA VAL A 53 -14.30 -6.14 -11.91
C VAL A 53 -13.86 -7.35 -11.08
N LEU A 54 -13.35 -8.41 -11.69
CA LEU A 54 -12.89 -9.60 -10.98
C LEU A 54 -11.71 -9.29 -10.06
N ALA A 55 -10.70 -8.57 -10.56
CA ALA A 55 -9.53 -8.20 -9.78
C ALA A 55 -9.89 -7.35 -8.56
N GLY A 56 -10.76 -6.35 -8.74
CA GLY A 56 -11.21 -5.55 -7.60
C GLY A 56 -12.20 -6.26 -6.69
N THR A 57 -13.06 -7.12 -7.20
CA THR A 57 -13.94 -7.94 -6.34
C THR A 57 -13.09 -8.82 -5.43
N LEU A 58 -12.05 -9.46 -5.97
CA LEU A 58 -11.11 -10.25 -5.19
C LEU A 58 -10.35 -9.39 -4.17
N CYS A 59 -9.79 -8.25 -4.59
CA CYS A 59 -8.93 -7.44 -3.73
C CYS A 59 -9.73 -6.60 -2.71
N CYS A 60 -10.75 -5.87 -3.14
CA CYS A 60 -11.63 -5.10 -2.26
C CYS A 60 -12.45 -6.02 -1.36
N GLY A 61 -12.97 -7.13 -1.90
CA GLY A 61 -13.70 -8.14 -1.12
C GLY A 61 -12.78 -8.83 -0.10
N GLY A 62 -11.58 -9.25 -0.52
CA GLY A 62 -10.58 -9.82 0.38
C GLY A 62 -10.18 -8.86 1.49
N TRP A 63 -9.95 -7.57 1.16
CA TRP A 63 -9.71 -6.53 2.15
C TRP A 63 -10.91 -6.38 3.12
N ALA A 64 -12.13 -6.30 2.60
CA ALA A 64 -13.33 -6.12 3.41
C ALA A 64 -13.55 -7.29 4.38
N VAL A 65 -13.43 -8.54 3.90
CA VAL A 65 -13.56 -9.74 4.75
C VAL A 65 -12.48 -9.80 5.82
N ASN A 66 -11.27 -9.32 5.52
CA ASN A 66 -10.16 -9.32 6.48
C ASN A 66 -10.06 -8.05 7.32
N TYR A 67 -10.94 -7.06 7.14
CA TYR A 67 -10.86 -5.79 7.88
C TYR A 67 -12.17 -5.43 8.59
N LEU A 68 -13.32 -5.58 7.92
CA LEU A 68 -14.62 -5.21 8.48
C LEU A 68 -15.00 -5.97 9.76
N PRO A 69 -14.74 -7.29 9.91
CA PRO A 69 -15.12 -8.00 11.13
C PRO A 69 -14.49 -7.40 12.40
N PHE A 70 -13.30 -6.81 12.28
CA PHE A 70 -12.60 -6.23 13.42
C PHE A 70 -13.28 -4.98 13.99
N PHE A 71 -14.11 -4.26 13.22
CA PHE A 71 -14.91 -3.15 13.74
C PHE A 71 -16.05 -3.61 14.66
N MET A 72 -16.49 -4.86 14.51
CA MET A 72 -17.56 -5.43 15.32
C MET A 72 -17.05 -6.21 16.53
N MET A 73 -15.72 -6.28 16.72
CA MET A 73 -15.10 -6.99 17.84
C MET A 73 -14.71 -6.01 18.96
N GLU A 74 -15.05 -6.35 20.20
CA GLU A 74 -14.68 -5.57 21.40
C GLU A 74 -13.25 -5.87 21.91
N LYS A 75 -12.38 -6.41 21.05
CA LYS A 75 -11.03 -6.84 21.44
C LYS A 75 -9.97 -5.81 21.08
N THR A 76 -8.88 -5.79 21.84
CA THR A 76 -7.70 -4.98 21.52
C THR A 76 -7.07 -5.45 20.20
N LEU A 77 -6.98 -4.56 19.23
CA LEU A 77 -6.41 -4.84 17.91
C LEU A 77 -4.94 -4.39 17.84
N PHE A 78 -4.10 -5.30 17.36
CA PHE A 78 -2.71 -5.03 17.04
C PHE A 78 -2.49 -5.01 15.52
N LEU A 79 -1.38 -4.40 15.10
CA LEU A 79 -1.04 -4.15 13.70
C LEU A 79 -1.04 -5.43 12.83
N TYR A 80 -0.64 -6.58 13.38
CA TYR A 80 -0.56 -7.82 12.62
C TYR A 80 -1.93 -8.34 12.16
N HIS A 81 -3.03 -7.99 12.85
CA HIS A 81 -4.39 -8.33 12.40
C HIS A 81 -4.75 -7.62 11.10
N TYR A 82 -4.12 -6.48 10.80
CA TYR A 82 -4.32 -5.73 9.57
C TYR A 82 -3.51 -6.28 8.38
N LEU A 83 -2.45 -7.05 8.63
CA LEU A 83 -1.56 -7.53 7.56
C LEU A 83 -2.28 -8.33 6.47
N PRO A 84 -3.21 -9.26 6.76
CA PRO A 84 -3.95 -9.97 5.72
C PRO A 84 -4.74 -9.01 4.82
N ALA A 85 -5.42 -8.03 5.40
CA ALA A 85 -6.17 -7.03 4.64
C ALA A 85 -5.24 -6.16 3.78
N LEU A 86 -4.08 -5.77 4.32
CA LEU A 86 -3.05 -5.03 3.60
C LEU A 86 -2.52 -5.82 2.39
N THR A 87 -2.36 -7.14 2.50
CA THR A 87 -1.92 -7.97 1.36
C THR A 87 -2.82 -7.80 0.15
N PHE A 88 -4.15 -7.81 0.34
CA PHE A 88 -5.08 -7.57 -0.76
C PHE A 88 -4.97 -6.17 -1.36
N GLN A 89 -4.71 -5.14 -0.54
CA GLN A 89 -4.44 -3.78 -1.07
C GLN A 89 -3.14 -3.74 -1.88
N THR A 90 -2.10 -4.46 -1.44
CA THR A 90 -0.82 -4.50 -2.17
C THR A 90 -0.91 -5.26 -3.48
N ILE A 91 -1.76 -6.28 -3.58
CA ILE A 91 -2.03 -7.00 -4.84
C ILE A 91 -2.84 -6.14 -5.81
N LEU A 92 -3.72 -5.29 -5.30
CA LEU A 92 -4.50 -4.35 -6.12
C LEU A 92 -3.63 -3.24 -6.76
N LEU A 93 -2.56 -2.84 -6.09
CA LEU A 93 -1.68 -1.76 -6.51
C LEU A 93 -1.12 -1.91 -7.94
N PRO A 94 -0.49 -3.03 -8.34
CA PRO A 94 -0.04 -3.22 -9.72
C PRO A 94 -1.19 -3.25 -10.73
N VAL A 95 -2.36 -3.77 -10.36
CA VAL A 95 -3.55 -3.77 -11.23
C VAL A 95 -3.98 -2.34 -11.56
N VAL A 96 -4.02 -1.47 -10.55
CA VAL A 96 -4.34 -0.05 -10.75
C VAL A 96 -3.26 0.64 -11.58
N PHE A 97 -1.97 0.38 -11.33
CA PHE A 97 -0.88 0.98 -12.10
C PHE A 97 -0.93 0.60 -13.57
N GLN A 98 -1.16 -0.68 -13.87
CA GLN A 98 -1.29 -1.15 -15.24
C GLN A 98 -2.51 -0.48 -15.92
N HIS A 99 -3.65 -0.43 -15.24
CA HIS A 99 -4.85 0.22 -15.78
C HIS A 99 -4.65 1.71 -16.06
N MET A 100 -3.92 2.43 -15.18
CA MET A 100 -3.57 3.84 -15.39
C MET A 100 -2.66 4.03 -16.61
N SER A 101 -1.63 3.18 -16.74
CA SER A 101 -0.73 3.20 -17.90
C SER A 101 -1.47 2.92 -19.21
N ASP A 102 -2.38 1.95 -19.23
CA ASP A 102 -2.99 1.48 -20.47
C ASP A 102 -4.19 2.33 -20.90
N HIS A 103 -4.97 2.87 -19.95
CA HIS A 103 -6.23 3.56 -20.26
C HIS A 103 -6.22 5.07 -19.94
N LEU A 104 -5.33 5.54 -19.07
CA LEU A 104 -5.27 6.96 -18.70
C LEU A 104 -4.12 7.70 -19.41
N CYS A 105 -2.97 7.04 -19.60
CA CYS A 105 -1.85 7.58 -20.37
C CYS A 105 -2.07 7.37 -21.87
N ARG A 106 -2.46 8.43 -22.59
CA ARG A 106 -2.79 8.37 -24.03
C ARG A 106 -1.59 8.48 -24.94
N SER A 107 -0.51 9.13 -24.49
CA SER A 107 0.70 9.34 -25.29
C SER A 107 1.88 8.49 -24.82
N GLN A 108 2.79 8.16 -25.72
CA GLN A 108 4.00 7.40 -25.37
C GLN A 108 4.85 8.15 -24.34
N LEU A 109 4.89 9.49 -24.40
CA LEU A 109 5.55 10.32 -23.39
C LEU A 109 4.91 10.14 -22.01
N GLN A 110 3.57 10.19 -21.91
CA GLN A 110 2.87 9.98 -20.65
C GLN A 110 3.14 8.58 -20.08
N ARG A 111 3.13 7.55 -20.92
CA ARG A 111 3.45 6.16 -20.51
C ARG A 111 4.88 6.04 -20.00
N ASN A 112 5.84 6.64 -20.70
CA ASN A 112 7.25 6.64 -20.28
C ASN A 112 7.44 7.39 -18.95
N VAL A 113 6.83 8.56 -18.80
CA VAL A 113 6.86 9.33 -17.55
C VAL A 113 6.22 8.55 -16.41
N PHE A 114 5.05 7.94 -16.64
CA PHE A 114 4.38 7.11 -15.65
C PHE A 114 5.24 5.92 -15.22
N SER A 115 5.83 5.19 -16.17
CA SER A 115 6.76 4.09 -15.88
C SER A 115 7.97 4.55 -15.07
N ALA A 116 8.55 5.71 -15.42
CA ALA A 116 9.65 6.29 -14.65
C ALA A 116 9.24 6.64 -13.22
N LEU A 117 8.03 7.18 -13.02
CA LEU A 117 7.48 7.46 -11.69
C LEU A 117 7.24 6.19 -10.89
N VAL A 118 6.75 5.11 -11.51
CA VAL A 118 6.57 3.80 -10.86
C VAL A 118 7.93 3.21 -10.43
N VAL A 119 8.97 3.31 -11.28
CA VAL A 119 10.33 2.87 -10.92
C VAL A 119 10.91 3.70 -9.79
N ALA A 120 10.72 5.02 -9.82
CA ALA A 120 11.16 5.92 -8.75
C ALA A 120 10.45 5.61 -7.41
N TRP A 121 9.14 5.37 -7.46
CA TRP A 121 8.36 4.93 -6.30
C TRP A 121 8.86 3.59 -5.75
N TYR A 122 9.09 2.59 -6.61
CA TYR A 122 9.59 1.29 -6.18
C TYR A 122 10.99 1.41 -5.53
N SER A 123 11.86 2.24 -6.10
CA SER A 123 13.18 2.52 -5.56
C SER A 123 13.08 3.19 -4.18
N SER A 124 12.14 4.13 -4.00
CA SER A 124 11.85 4.73 -2.69
C SER A 124 11.36 3.69 -1.69
N ALA A 125 10.44 2.80 -2.08
CA ALA A 125 9.97 1.72 -1.20
C ALA A 125 11.12 0.79 -0.76
N CYS A 126 12.02 0.42 -1.68
CA CYS A 126 13.23 -0.34 -1.37
C CYS A 126 14.17 0.41 -0.42
N HIS A 127 14.36 1.71 -0.64
CA HIS A 127 15.19 2.56 0.23
C HIS A 127 14.63 2.63 1.65
N VAL A 128 13.32 2.87 1.80
CA VAL A 128 12.66 2.87 3.12
C VAL A 128 12.80 1.51 3.80
N SER A 129 12.57 0.41 3.07
CA SER A 129 12.77 -0.93 3.61
C SER A 129 14.20 -1.15 4.09
N TYR A 130 15.20 -0.67 3.33
CA TYR A 130 16.61 -0.75 3.71
C TYR A 130 16.91 0.04 4.99
N THR A 131 16.45 1.29 5.07
CA THR A 131 16.64 2.16 6.23
C THR A 131 15.99 1.61 7.50
N LEU A 132 14.85 0.92 7.38
CA LEU A 132 14.15 0.31 8.51
C LEU A 132 14.64 -1.11 8.86
N ARG A 133 15.57 -1.71 8.09
CA ARG A 133 16.12 -3.06 8.38
C ARG A 133 16.62 -3.24 9.82
N PRO A 134 17.37 -2.30 10.40
CA PRO A 134 17.84 -2.41 11.78
C PRO A 134 16.71 -2.60 12.80
N LEU A 135 15.55 -1.97 12.57
CA LEU A 135 14.38 -2.06 13.46
C LEU A 135 13.61 -3.38 13.30
N THR A 136 13.66 -3.96 12.09
CA THR A 136 12.96 -5.21 11.76
C THR A 136 13.78 -6.44 12.16
N TYR A 137 15.08 -6.44 11.91
CA TYR A 137 15.95 -7.60 12.17
C TYR A 137 16.70 -7.51 13.49
N GLY A 138 16.86 -6.31 14.07
CA GLY A 138 17.60 -6.13 15.31
C GLY A 138 19.08 -6.53 15.21
N ASP A 139 19.64 -6.50 14.00
CA ASP A 139 20.97 -7.00 13.66
C ASP A 139 22.10 -6.02 14.00
N THR A 140 21.76 -4.74 14.15
CA THR A 140 22.71 -3.63 14.31
C THR A 140 22.43 -2.86 15.59
N SER A 141 23.47 -2.68 16.41
CA SER A 141 23.42 -1.83 17.59
C SER A 141 23.46 -0.36 17.18
N LEU A 142 22.32 0.30 17.19
CA LEU A 142 22.18 1.72 16.83
C LEU A 142 22.45 2.64 18.03
N SER A 143 23.05 3.81 17.77
CA SER A 143 23.17 4.86 18.78
C SER A 143 21.80 5.51 19.10
N PRO A 144 21.64 6.15 20.28
CA PRO A 144 20.40 6.84 20.62
C PRO A 144 20.02 8.01 19.69
N SER A 145 20.98 8.58 18.95
CA SER A 145 20.73 9.59 17.92
C SER A 145 20.20 8.98 16.63
N GLU A 146 20.74 7.83 16.21
CA GLU A 146 20.27 7.12 15.01
C GLU A 146 18.89 6.52 15.22
N LEU A 147 18.61 5.98 16.41
CA LEU A 147 17.27 5.53 16.80
C LEU A 147 16.24 6.66 16.75
N ARG A 148 16.63 7.88 17.16
CA ARG A 148 15.77 9.07 17.03
C ARG A 148 15.55 9.48 15.58
N ALA A 149 16.58 9.40 14.72
CA ALA A 149 16.46 9.70 13.30
C ALA A 149 15.54 8.70 12.55
N LEU A 150 15.44 7.46 13.03
CA LEU A 150 14.52 6.46 12.50
C LEU A 150 13.07 6.60 13.00
N ARG A 151 12.82 7.44 14.01
CA ARG A 151 11.47 7.75 14.49
C ARG A 151 10.81 8.78 13.56
N TRP A 152 10.21 8.30 12.48
CA TRP A 152 9.56 9.18 11.49
C TRP A 152 8.20 9.70 11.91
N LYS A 153 7.54 9.05 12.88
CA LYS A 153 6.26 9.49 13.44
C LYS A 153 6.33 9.49 14.96
N ASP A 154 5.80 10.54 15.58
CA ASP A 154 5.76 10.63 17.04
C ASP A 154 4.96 9.49 17.68
N SER A 155 3.98 8.93 16.99
CA SER A 155 3.21 7.76 17.46
C SER A 155 4.03 6.46 17.52
N TRP A 156 5.27 6.44 17.04
CA TRP A 156 6.14 5.28 17.16
C TRP A 156 6.80 5.31 18.54
N ASP A 157 6.29 4.47 19.45
CA ASP A 157 6.83 4.29 20.80
C ASP A 157 8.10 3.44 20.77
N ILE A 158 9.18 4.04 20.25
CA ILE A 158 10.52 3.45 20.34
C ILE A 158 11.03 3.72 21.74
N LEU A 159 11.21 2.66 22.55
CA LEU A 159 11.73 2.78 23.91
C LEU A 159 13.20 3.23 23.90
N ILE A 160 13.42 4.54 23.97
CA ILE A 160 14.75 5.12 24.17
C ILE A 160 15.03 5.10 25.67
N ARG A 161 15.73 4.08 26.17
CA ARG A 161 16.28 4.13 27.53
C ARG A 161 17.40 5.17 27.57
N LYS A 162 17.27 6.15 28.47
CA LYS A 162 18.31 7.14 28.79
C LYS A 162 19.54 6.48 29.37
#